data_AF-A0A8J6CWK5-F1
#
_entry.id   AF-A0A8J6CWK5-F1
#
_cell.length_a   1.000
_cell.length_b   1.000
_cell.length_c   1.000
_cell.angle_alpha   90.00
_cell.angle_beta   90.00
_cell.angle_gamma   90.00
#
_symmetry.space_group_name_H-M   'P 1'
#
loop_
_entity.id
_entity.type
_entity.pdbx_description
1 polymer ?
#
loop_
_entity_poly.entity_id
_entity_poly.type
_entity_poly.pdbx_seq_one_letter_code
_entity_poly.pdbx_strand_id
1 'polypeptide(L)'
;MATLPHEMTIEILLRLSVKDLLRFKCVSKTWCSSIDDPDFIKLHLSHSVKTNTNHSLILRHCEYHFFSVNYDSLKTTQRLNHPLGEQKTPMKILGSCNGLLALIDDNGRIFLWNPSTRKSQVLPSTEIEFSSPSIFFPRSTYCGFGYDPISDGYKLVRMVQVHGKNNSYLHSEAKVYSLRSNSWRRIKDFCFYLSFYREFGFLADNALYWMVLKTPQSGNKSLVGFDLGTEEFRFVELPDSCLNKRFCMNMKAMGGYLCLITTYTEFNDDVVDIWIMKESWIKLISWKKSESILGFPIVIPLAFSKSGDKVLFSIALHKFVWYDLGSKRVENVGIRGLPSSFDVDLYVESLVPLTVML
;
A
#
# COMPACT_ATOMS: atom_id res chain seq x y z
N MET A 1 21.44 -34.58 -26.58
CA MET A 1 20.24 -33.91 -26.06
C MET A 1 20.27 -32.48 -26.56
N ALA A 2 19.22 -31.98 -27.21
CA ALA A 2 19.17 -30.60 -27.64
C ALA A 2 19.11 -29.69 -26.40
N THR A 3 20.11 -28.83 -26.22
CA THR A 3 20.14 -27.85 -25.14
C THR A 3 19.41 -26.59 -25.60
N LEU A 4 18.35 -26.21 -24.89
CA LEU A 4 17.69 -24.93 -25.12
C LEU A 4 18.70 -23.79 -24.84
N PRO A 5 18.81 -22.77 -25.71
CA PRO A 5 19.65 -21.61 -25.44
C PRO A 5 19.33 -20.95 -24.10
N HIS A 6 20.35 -20.36 -23.47
CA HIS A 6 20.19 -19.73 -22.15
C HIS A 6 19.14 -18.61 -22.16
N GLU A 7 19.17 -17.76 -23.19
CA GLU A 7 18.21 -16.67 -23.38
C GLU A 7 16.76 -17.15 -23.47
N MET A 8 16.51 -18.24 -24.22
CA MET A 8 15.18 -18.84 -24.31
C MET A 8 14.73 -19.43 -22.97
N THR A 9 15.68 -19.96 -22.18
CA THR A 9 15.38 -20.44 -20.83
C THR A 9 14.94 -19.28 -19.94
N ILE A 10 15.66 -18.15 -19.95
CA ILE A 10 15.30 -16.95 -19.20
C ILE A 10 13.92 -16.42 -19.62
N GLU A 11 13.64 -16.33 -20.91
CA GLU A 11 12.32 -15.92 -21.43
C GLU A 11 11.17 -16.82 -20.94
N ILE A 12 11.40 -18.13 -20.85
CA ILE A 12 10.41 -19.06 -20.27
C ILE A 12 10.23 -18.78 -18.78
N LEU A 13 11.34 -18.69 -18.03
CA LEU A 13 11.30 -18.46 -16.58
C LEU A 13 10.63 -17.12 -16.23
N LEU A 14 10.84 -16.06 -17.04
CA LEU A 14 10.22 -14.74 -16.85
C LEU A 14 8.68 -14.77 -16.85
N ARG A 15 8.07 -15.74 -17.53
CA ARG A 15 6.61 -15.88 -17.65
C ARG A 15 5.99 -16.77 -16.58
N LEU A 16 6.81 -17.42 -15.75
CA LEU A 16 6.33 -18.33 -14.71
C LEU A 16 5.87 -17.57 -13.47
N SER A 17 5.02 -18.25 -12.70
CA SER A 17 4.65 -17.77 -11.37
C SER A 17 5.83 -17.83 -10.41
N VAL A 18 5.85 -16.94 -9.41
CA VAL A 18 6.90 -16.97 -8.38
C VAL A 18 6.91 -18.30 -7.63
N LYS A 19 5.74 -18.88 -7.41
CA LYS A 19 5.59 -20.21 -6.79
C LYS A 19 6.27 -21.30 -7.62
N ASP A 20 6.13 -21.27 -8.93
CA ASP A 20 6.76 -22.26 -9.82
C ASP A 20 8.27 -22.03 -9.91
N LEU A 21 8.72 -20.77 -9.99
CA LEU A 21 10.14 -20.43 -9.95
C LEU A 21 10.82 -20.95 -8.68
N LEU A 22 10.19 -20.77 -7.51
CA LEU A 22 10.71 -21.30 -6.24
C LEU A 22 10.82 -22.83 -6.23
N ARG A 23 9.92 -23.55 -6.92
CA ARG A 23 10.01 -25.02 -7.09
C ARG A 23 11.11 -25.40 -8.08
N PHE A 24 11.27 -24.60 -9.14
CA PHE A 24 12.18 -24.85 -10.24
C PHE A 24 13.66 -24.67 -9.86
N LYS A 25 13.94 -23.96 -8.77
CA LYS A 25 15.29 -23.94 -8.15
C LYS A 25 15.83 -25.34 -7.84
N CYS A 26 14.97 -26.32 -7.55
CA CYS A 26 15.37 -27.68 -7.25
C CYS A 26 15.66 -28.54 -8.50
N VAL A 27 15.36 -28.05 -9.72
CA VAL A 27 15.49 -28.82 -10.97
C VAL A 27 16.95 -28.90 -11.43
N SER A 28 17.69 -27.78 -11.36
CA SER A 28 19.11 -27.76 -11.70
C SER A 28 19.85 -26.62 -11.02
N LYS A 29 21.18 -26.75 -10.84
CA LYS A 29 22.03 -25.68 -10.31
C LYS A 29 22.01 -24.43 -11.19
N THR A 30 21.98 -24.60 -12.51
CA THR A 30 21.90 -23.49 -13.47
C THR A 30 20.62 -22.69 -13.29
N TRP A 31 19.47 -23.37 -13.20
CA TRP A 31 18.18 -22.70 -12.98
C TRP A 31 18.12 -22.03 -11.61
N CYS A 32 18.64 -22.68 -10.57
CA CYS A 32 18.76 -22.07 -9.25
C CYS A 32 19.54 -20.75 -9.32
N SER A 33 20.74 -20.78 -9.93
CA SER A 33 21.59 -19.60 -10.11
C SER A 33 20.92 -18.50 -10.93
N SER A 34 20.22 -18.83 -12.03
CA SER A 34 19.51 -17.84 -12.83
C SER A 34 18.32 -17.22 -12.09
N ILE A 35 17.62 -17.99 -11.25
CA ILE A 35 16.45 -17.50 -10.50
C ILE A 35 16.88 -16.67 -9.28
N ASP A 36 18.04 -16.96 -8.69
CA ASP A 36 18.66 -16.18 -7.60
C ASP A 36 19.42 -14.95 -8.09
N ASP A 37 19.65 -14.82 -9.40
CA ASP A 37 20.33 -13.67 -9.99
C ASP A 37 19.55 -12.35 -9.78
N PRO A 38 20.18 -11.29 -9.24
CA PRO A 38 19.51 -10.01 -8.99
C PRO A 38 18.87 -9.38 -10.24
N ASP A 39 19.50 -9.51 -11.41
CA ASP A 39 18.99 -8.92 -12.64
C ASP A 39 17.76 -9.70 -13.12
N PHE A 40 17.78 -11.04 -13.04
CA PHE A 40 16.60 -11.85 -13.28
C PHE A 40 15.44 -11.47 -12.33
N ILE A 41 15.70 -11.30 -11.03
CA ILE A 41 14.67 -10.92 -10.06
C ILE A 41 14.05 -9.57 -10.42
N LYS A 42 14.87 -8.57 -10.77
CA LYS A 42 14.40 -7.26 -11.22
C LYS A 42 13.60 -7.38 -12.52
N LEU A 43 14.09 -8.11 -13.52
CA LEU A 43 13.42 -8.32 -14.79
C LEU A 43 12.06 -9.04 -14.62
N HIS A 44 12.00 -10.09 -13.81
CA HIS A 44 10.76 -10.84 -13.53
C HIS A 44 9.73 -9.96 -12.81
N LEU A 45 10.16 -9.15 -11.85
CA LEU A 45 9.29 -8.22 -11.15
C LEU A 45 8.77 -7.12 -12.10
N SER A 46 9.66 -6.48 -12.86
CA SER A 46 9.28 -5.47 -13.86
C SER A 46 8.33 -6.04 -14.91
N HIS A 47 8.59 -7.26 -15.38
CA HIS A 47 7.68 -7.98 -16.26
C HIS A 47 6.31 -8.16 -15.60
N SER A 48 6.27 -8.67 -14.37
CA SER A 48 5.02 -8.91 -13.63
C SER A 48 4.18 -7.64 -13.41
N VAL A 49 4.82 -6.52 -13.09
CA VAL A 49 4.16 -5.21 -12.98
C VAL A 49 3.62 -4.76 -14.34
N LYS A 50 4.44 -4.85 -15.40
CA LYS A 50 4.08 -4.40 -16.75
C LYS A 50 2.94 -5.22 -17.35
N THR A 51 2.93 -6.54 -17.14
CA THR A 51 1.92 -7.44 -17.69
C THR A 51 0.73 -7.69 -16.75
N ASN A 52 0.72 -7.05 -15.58
CA ASN A 52 -0.29 -7.26 -14.53
C ASN A 52 -0.49 -8.75 -14.20
N THR A 53 0.62 -9.48 -14.08
CA THR A 53 0.67 -10.91 -13.71
C THR A 53 1.28 -11.07 -12.33
N ASN A 54 1.17 -12.25 -11.72
CA ASN A 54 1.70 -12.51 -10.38
C ASN A 54 1.14 -11.57 -9.31
N HIS A 55 -0.09 -11.08 -9.47
CA HIS A 55 -0.74 -10.26 -8.47
C HIS A 55 -1.59 -11.14 -7.55
N SER A 56 -1.62 -10.75 -6.28
CA SER A 56 -2.44 -11.36 -5.24
C SER A 56 -3.03 -10.27 -4.35
N LEU A 57 -4.25 -10.48 -3.87
CA LEU A 57 -4.85 -9.67 -2.81
C LEU A 57 -4.40 -10.25 -1.47
N ILE A 58 -3.81 -9.40 -0.62
CA ILE A 58 -3.44 -9.77 0.74
C ILE A 58 -4.53 -9.28 1.66
N LEU A 59 -5.21 -10.22 2.31
CA LEU A 59 -6.29 -9.96 3.25
C LEU A 59 -5.74 -10.08 4.67
N ARG A 60 -5.93 -9.04 5.46
CA ARG A 60 -5.55 -9.00 6.87
C ARG A 60 -6.80 -9.13 7.73
N HIS A 61 -6.95 -10.27 8.39
CA HIS A 61 -8.05 -10.51 9.33
C HIS A 61 -7.70 -9.95 10.71
N CYS A 62 -8.71 -9.47 11.44
CA CYS A 62 -8.54 -8.85 12.75
C CYS A 62 -7.92 -9.81 13.81
N GLU A 63 -8.04 -11.12 13.64
CA GLU A 63 -7.51 -12.15 14.55
C GLU A 63 -6.10 -12.65 14.17
N TYR A 64 -5.24 -11.75 13.70
CA TYR A 64 -3.80 -12.00 13.47
C TYR A 64 -3.46 -12.87 12.25
N HIS A 65 -4.39 -13.13 11.34
CA HIS A 65 -4.14 -13.98 10.17
C HIS A 65 -4.06 -13.16 8.89
N PHE A 66 -3.14 -13.59 8.02
CA PHE A 66 -3.05 -13.11 6.66
C PHE A 66 -3.54 -14.19 5.71
N PHE A 67 -4.26 -13.78 4.68
CA PHE A 67 -4.68 -14.63 3.58
C PHE A 67 -4.23 -14.00 2.27
N SER A 68 -3.99 -14.83 1.27
CA SER A 68 -3.79 -14.40 -0.12
C SER A 68 -4.93 -14.91 -0.98
N VAL A 69 -5.35 -14.10 -1.95
CA VAL A 69 -6.22 -14.51 -3.04
C VAL A 69 -5.51 -14.19 -4.33
N ASN A 70 -5.31 -15.19 -5.19
CA ASN A 70 -4.72 -14.97 -6.51
C ASN A 70 -5.63 -14.04 -7.32
N TYR A 71 -5.08 -12.93 -7.80
CA TYR A 71 -5.83 -11.85 -8.45
C TYR A 71 -6.45 -12.27 -9.80
N ASP A 72 -5.79 -13.17 -10.52
CA ASP A 72 -6.26 -13.61 -11.84
C ASP A 72 -7.50 -14.51 -11.74
N SER A 73 -7.61 -15.27 -10.66
CA SER A 73 -8.71 -16.22 -10.47
C SER A 73 -9.81 -15.71 -9.55
N LEU A 74 -9.46 -15.02 -8.46
CA LEU A 74 -10.38 -14.55 -7.41
C LEU A 74 -11.36 -15.64 -6.92
N LYS A 75 -10.89 -16.88 -6.72
CA LYS A 75 -11.78 -18.02 -6.38
C LYS A 75 -11.70 -18.48 -4.93
N THR A 76 -10.51 -18.52 -4.36
CA THR A 76 -10.25 -19.17 -3.06
C THR A 76 -9.19 -18.41 -2.29
N THR A 77 -9.39 -18.25 -0.99
CA THR A 77 -8.34 -17.78 -0.09
C THR A 77 -7.34 -18.88 0.20
N GLN A 78 -6.09 -18.49 0.39
CA GLN A 78 -5.03 -19.31 0.94
C GLN A 78 -4.50 -18.62 2.21
N ARG A 79 -4.42 -19.35 3.32
CA ARG A 79 -3.81 -18.81 4.54
C ARG A 79 -2.30 -18.67 4.36
N LEU A 80 -1.77 -17.52 4.75
CA LEU A 80 -0.34 -17.23 4.77
C LEU A 80 0.25 -17.51 6.15
N ASN A 81 1.53 -17.89 6.17
CA ASN A 81 2.29 -17.98 7.41
C ASN A 81 2.50 -16.57 7.96
N HIS A 82 2.24 -16.38 9.24
CA HIS A 82 2.50 -15.11 9.90
C HIS A 82 4.01 -14.80 9.85
N PRO A 83 4.43 -13.54 9.57
CA PRO A 83 5.85 -13.18 9.46
C PRO A 83 6.66 -13.41 10.74
N LEU A 84 5.99 -13.53 11.90
CA LEU A 84 6.58 -13.86 13.20
C LEU A 84 6.41 -15.34 13.61
N GLY A 85 5.98 -16.21 12.69
CA GLY A 85 5.73 -17.61 12.99
C GLY A 85 4.59 -17.80 14.00
N GLU A 86 4.87 -18.50 15.09
CA GLU A 86 3.86 -18.87 16.10
C GLU A 86 3.51 -17.72 17.06
N GLN A 87 4.41 -16.75 17.25
CA GLN A 87 4.15 -15.54 18.05
C GLN A 87 3.31 -14.55 17.25
N LYS A 88 2.01 -14.83 17.16
CA LYS A 88 1.05 -13.97 16.48
C LYS A 88 0.85 -12.69 17.27
N THR A 89 1.19 -11.56 16.66
CA THR A 89 0.85 -10.23 17.16
C THR A 89 -0.03 -9.55 16.13
N PRO A 90 -0.96 -8.67 16.55
CA PRO A 90 -1.66 -7.82 15.60
C PRO A 90 -0.67 -6.94 14.85
N MET A 91 -0.78 -6.98 13.52
CA MET A 91 0.02 -6.18 12.61
C MET A 91 -0.92 -5.43 11.67
N LYS A 92 -0.50 -4.27 11.18
CA LYS A 92 -1.15 -3.51 10.13
C LYS A 92 -0.22 -3.40 8.93
N ILE A 93 -0.79 -3.39 7.73
CA ILE A 93 -0.04 -3.15 6.50
C ILE A 93 0.19 -1.64 6.38
N LEU A 94 1.45 -1.22 6.37
CA LEU A 94 1.87 0.16 6.13
C LEU A 94 1.80 0.50 4.64
N GLY A 95 2.14 -0.47 3.80
CA GLY A 95 2.17 -0.31 2.35
C GLY A 95 2.69 -1.57 1.65
N SER A 96 2.36 -1.68 0.38
CA SER A 96 2.83 -2.71 -0.54
C SER A 96 3.56 -2.03 -1.68
N CYS A 97 4.78 -2.49 -1.98
CA CYS A 97 5.56 -1.93 -3.07
C CYS A 97 6.46 -3.00 -3.66
N ASN A 98 6.42 -3.16 -4.99
CA ASN A 98 7.39 -3.95 -5.75
C ASN A 98 7.69 -5.32 -5.12
N GLY A 99 6.63 -5.98 -4.63
CA GLY A 99 6.66 -7.31 -4.05
C GLY A 99 7.22 -7.47 -2.63
N LEU A 100 7.35 -6.37 -1.89
CA LEU A 100 7.50 -6.34 -0.45
C LEU A 100 6.29 -5.69 0.22
N LEU A 101 5.96 -6.16 1.42
CA LEU A 101 5.02 -5.52 2.34
C LEU A 101 5.79 -4.92 3.50
N ALA A 102 5.47 -3.67 3.85
CA ALA A 102 5.88 -3.09 5.12
C ALA A 102 4.74 -3.27 6.14
N LEU A 103 5.06 -3.78 7.31
CA LEU A 103 4.10 -4.04 8.40
C LEU A 103 4.52 -3.28 9.66
N ILE A 104 3.55 -2.93 10.49
CA ILE A 104 3.79 -2.39 11.83
C ILE A 104 2.98 -3.19 12.85
N ASP A 105 3.58 -3.52 13.98
CA ASP A 105 2.85 -4.12 15.10
C ASP A 105 2.34 -3.05 16.09
N ASP A 106 1.64 -3.51 17.14
CA ASP A 106 1.10 -2.61 18.16
C ASP A 106 2.19 -1.93 19.00
N ASN A 107 3.37 -2.55 19.11
CA ASN A 107 4.55 -1.98 19.78
C ASN A 107 5.28 -0.95 18.91
N GLY A 108 4.85 -0.73 17.67
CA GLY A 108 5.49 0.21 16.74
C GLY A 108 6.74 -0.33 16.06
N ARG A 109 7.04 -1.63 16.18
CA ARG A 109 8.11 -2.29 15.43
C ARG A 109 7.68 -2.40 13.97
N ILE A 110 8.60 -2.10 13.07
CA ILE A 110 8.37 -2.14 11.62
C ILE A 110 9.07 -3.36 11.05
N PHE A 111 8.39 -4.05 10.13
CA PHE A 111 8.87 -5.25 9.47
C PHE A 111 8.75 -5.11 7.97
N LEU A 112 9.71 -5.66 7.24
CA LEU A 112 9.53 -5.98 5.84
C LEU A 112 9.21 -7.46 5.70
N TRP A 113 8.27 -7.78 4.83
CA TRP A 113 7.81 -9.13 4.59
C TRP A 113 7.67 -9.39 3.10
N ASN A 114 8.22 -10.51 2.65
CA ASN A 114 7.94 -11.08 1.34
C ASN A 114 7.11 -12.36 1.54
N PRO A 115 5.77 -12.29 1.39
CA PRO A 115 4.89 -13.45 1.47
C PRO A 115 5.28 -14.61 0.54
N SER A 116 5.73 -14.31 -0.68
CA SER A 116 6.07 -15.31 -1.70
C SER A 116 7.29 -16.14 -1.31
N THR A 117 8.34 -15.50 -0.79
CA THR A 117 9.55 -16.20 -0.32
C THR A 117 9.47 -16.62 1.15
N ARG A 118 8.42 -16.20 1.87
CA ARG A 118 8.18 -16.42 3.30
C ARG A 118 9.29 -15.88 4.20
N LYS A 119 10.07 -14.92 3.70
CA LYS A 119 11.10 -14.23 4.47
C LYS A 119 10.53 -12.96 5.08
N SER A 120 10.95 -12.65 6.31
CA SER A 120 10.63 -11.41 7.03
C SER A 120 11.88 -10.85 7.69
N GLN A 121 11.91 -9.53 7.89
CA GLN A 121 13.00 -8.82 8.56
C GLN A 121 12.42 -7.71 9.44
N VAL A 122 12.90 -7.63 10.68
CA VAL A 122 12.64 -6.51 11.59
C VAL A 122 13.55 -5.35 11.18
N LEU A 123 13.00 -4.16 11.02
CA LEU A 123 13.79 -2.96 10.78
C LEU A 123 14.39 -2.44 12.09
N PRO A 124 15.58 -1.82 12.05
CA PRO A 124 16.15 -1.19 13.24
C PRO A 124 15.18 -0.15 13.80
N SER A 125 15.05 -0.09 15.13
CA SER A 125 14.29 0.97 15.79
C SER A 125 14.98 2.32 15.63
N THR A 126 14.20 3.39 15.64
CA THR A 126 14.73 4.76 15.67
C THR A 126 14.12 5.52 16.84
N GLU A 127 14.98 6.17 17.62
CA GLU A 127 14.56 7.03 18.72
C GLU A 127 14.04 8.36 18.18
N ILE A 128 13.25 9.07 18.97
CA ILE A 128 12.79 10.41 18.66
C ILE A 128 13.84 11.38 19.19
N GLU A 129 14.37 12.26 18.33
CA GLU A 129 15.53 13.10 18.66
C GLU A 129 15.18 14.43 19.33
N PHE A 130 13.90 14.75 19.48
CA PHE A 130 13.46 15.94 20.22
C PHE A 130 13.07 15.60 21.66
N SER A 131 13.35 16.53 22.57
CA SER A 131 12.99 16.42 23.98
C SER A 131 11.48 16.42 24.14
N SER A 132 10.88 15.27 24.42
CA SER A 132 9.50 15.19 24.89
C SER A 132 9.47 15.58 26.36
N PRO A 133 8.56 16.44 26.82
CA PRO A 133 8.38 16.63 28.25
C PRO A 133 8.00 15.30 28.92
N SER A 134 8.26 15.17 30.21
CA SER A 134 7.98 13.99 31.04
C SER A 134 6.48 13.64 31.17
N ILE A 135 5.58 14.41 30.55
CA ILE A 135 4.13 14.20 30.57
C ILE A 135 3.72 13.49 29.28
N PHE A 136 2.80 12.52 29.38
CA PHE A 136 2.20 11.85 28.22
C PHE A 136 1.38 12.83 27.37
N PHE A 137 1.94 13.28 26.24
CA PHE A 137 1.21 14.03 25.23
C PHE A 137 0.81 13.13 24.06
N PRO A 138 -0.33 13.41 23.39
CA PRO A 138 -0.75 12.65 22.24
C PRO A 138 0.30 12.76 21.13
N ARG A 139 0.76 11.60 20.67
CA ARG A 139 1.74 11.45 19.58
C ARG A 139 1.04 10.99 18.32
N SER A 140 1.18 11.74 17.24
CA SER A 140 0.76 11.32 15.90
C SER A 140 1.95 10.70 15.19
N THR A 141 1.77 9.54 14.56
CA THR A 141 2.81 8.86 13.77
C THR A 141 2.28 8.49 12.40
N TYR A 142 2.84 9.07 11.36
CA TYR A 142 2.51 8.76 9.98
C TYR A 142 3.66 8.00 9.35
N CYS A 143 3.36 6.92 8.63
CA CYS A 143 4.37 6.13 7.93
C CYS A 143 4.00 5.97 6.46
N GLY A 144 4.96 5.69 5.59
CA GLY A 144 4.70 5.29 4.21
C GLY A 144 5.87 4.51 3.64
N PHE A 145 5.60 3.57 2.74
CA PHE A 145 6.59 2.64 2.20
C PHE A 145 6.56 2.64 0.68
N GLY A 146 7.72 2.73 0.05
CA GLY A 146 7.82 2.70 -1.39
C GLY A 146 9.23 2.40 -1.90
N TYR A 147 9.35 2.41 -3.23
CA TYR A 147 10.60 2.18 -3.93
C TYR A 147 11.03 3.48 -4.59
N ASP A 148 12.28 3.88 -4.36
CA ASP A 148 12.90 4.99 -5.06
C ASP A 148 13.68 4.44 -6.26
N PRO A 149 13.22 4.70 -7.51
CA PRO A 149 13.92 4.22 -8.69
C PRO A 149 15.28 4.92 -8.91
N ILE A 150 15.51 6.11 -8.33
CA ILE A 150 16.77 6.85 -8.49
C ILE A 150 17.87 6.24 -7.64
N SER A 151 17.60 5.96 -6.36
CA SER A 151 18.55 5.26 -5.49
C SER A 151 18.48 3.73 -5.61
N ASP A 152 17.61 3.20 -6.48
CA ASP A 152 17.39 1.78 -6.73
C ASP A 152 17.22 1.02 -5.40
N GLY A 153 16.25 1.45 -4.59
CA GLY A 153 16.08 0.92 -3.25
C GLY A 153 14.75 1.25 -2.59
N TYR A 154 14.35 0.40 -1.64
CA TYR A 154 13.17 0.64 -0.83
C TYR A 154 13.44 1.68 0.24
N LYS A 155 12.48 2.59 0.42
CA LYS A 155 12.47 3.62 1.45
C LYS A 155 11.21 3.51 2.30
N LEU A 156 11.36 3.86 3.58
CA LEU A 156 10.24 4.02 4.49
C LEU A 156 10.32 5.39 5.15
N VAL A 157 9.27 6.17 5.02
CA VAL A 157 9.16 7.50 5.63
C VAL A 157 8.39 7.36 6.93
N ARG A 158 8.90 7.98 7.99
CA ARG A 158 8.22 8.09 9.29
C ARG A 158 8.20 9.54 9.71
N MET A 159 7.00 10.07 9.93
CA MET A 159 6.75 11.39 10.48
C MET A 159 6.16 11.24 11.87
N VAL A 160 6.69 11.97 12.85
CA VAL A 160 6.16 12.02 14.20
C VAL A 160 5.86 13.46 14.56
N GLN A 161 4.73 13.68 15.23
CA GLN A 161 4.38 14.98 15.78
C GLN A 161 3.84 14.83 17.18
N VAL A 162 4.31 15.68 18.09
CA VAL A 162 3.83 15.77 19.48
C VAL A 162 3.25 17.15 19.69
N HIS A 163 2.04 17.18 20.26
CA HIS A 163 1.29 18.40 20.51
C HIS A 163 1.16 18.65 22.01
N GLY A 164 1.64 19.81 22.47
CA GLY A 164 1.38 20.29 23.82
C GLY A 164 -0.10 20.66 24.04
N LYS A 165 -0.56 20.67 25.30
CA LYS A 165 -1.90 21.20 25.63
C LYS A 165 -2.01 22.64 25.14
N ASN A 166 -3.16 23.01 24.56
CA ASN A 166 -3.44 24.36 24.03
C ASN A 166 -2.38 24.87 23.03
N ASN A 167 -1.76 23.99 22.24
CA ASN A 167 -0.68 24.33 21.31
C ASN A 167 0.54 25.01 21.98
N SER A 168 0.77 24.73 23.26
CA SER A 168 1.90 25.30 24.02
C SER A 168 3.28 24.99 23.41
N TYR A 169 3.40 23.90 22.66
CA TYR A 169 4.56 23.59 21.83
C TYR A 169 4.18 22.54 20.76
N LEU A 170 4.95 22.52 19.68
CA LEU A 170 4.82 21.57 18.57
C LEU A 170 6.22 21.08 18.20
N HIS A 171 6.46 19.79 18.35
CA HIS A 171 7.67 19.16 17.84
C HIS A 171 7.31 18.18 16.74
N SER A 172 7.99 18.31 15.61
CA SER A 172 7.89 17.40 14.49
C SER A 172 9.25 16.81 14.17
N GLU A 173 9.24 15.62 13.62
CA GLU A 173 10.41 14.94 13.08
C GLU A 173 9.99 14.10 11.90
N ALA A 174 10.77 14.15 10.83
CA ALA A 174 10.67 13.20 9.74
C ALA A 174 11.99 12.45 9.56
N LYS A 175 11.89 11.13 9.40
CA LYS A 175 13.02 10.24 9.12
C LYS A 175 12.71 9.36 7.93
N VAL A 176 13.74 9.07 7.15
CA VAL A 176 13.71 8.13 6.03
C VAL A 176 14.61 6.96 6.38
N TYR A 177 14.05 5.76 6.36
CA TYR A 177 14.79 4.52 6.35
C TYR A 177 15.14 4.13 4.92
N SER A 178 16.37 3.70 4.68
CA SER A 178 16.79 3.10 3.41
C SER A 178 17.18 1.65 3.62
N LEU A 179 16.54 0.74 2.89
CA LEU A 179 16.85 -0.70 2.98
C LEU A 179 18.29 -1.00 2.55
N ARG A 180 18.80 -0.27 1.55
CA ARG A 180 20.16 -0.43 1.03
C ARG A 180 21.22 -0.18 2.11
N SER A 181 21.04 0.87 2.91
CA SER A 181 21.96 1.21 4.01
C SER A 181 21.59 0.56 5.35
N ASN A 182 20.42 -0.08 5.42
CA ASN A 182 19.82 -0.61 6.64
C ASN A 182 19.83 0.41 7.80
N SER A 183 19.54 1.68 7.50
CA SER A 183 19.67 2.77 8.48
C SER A 183 18.58 3.83 8.31
N TRP A 184 18.29 4.53 9.41
CA TRP A 184 17.42 5.70 9.44
C TRP A 184 18.24 6.98 9.36
N ARG A 185 17.75 7.95 8.60
CA ARG A 185 18.31 9.29 8.51
C ARG A 185 17.21 10.33 8.72
N ARG A 186 17.51 11.36 9.53
CA ARG A 186 16.64 12.54 9.66
C ARG A 186 16.62 13.34 8.36
N ILE A 187 15.44 13.81 7.97
CA ILE A 187 15.25 14.74 6.86
C ILE A 187 14.75 16.09 7.38
N LYS A 188 14.58 17.06 6.47
CA LYS A 188 14.06 18.38 6.82
C LYS A 188 12.70 18.25 7.52
N ASP A 189 12.50 19.09 8.53
CA ASP A 189 11.22 19.17 9.22
C ASP A 189 10.12 19.65 8.27
N PHE A 190 8.88 19.29 8.60
CA PHE A 190 7.70 19.61 7.80
C PHE A 190 6.80 20.64 8.48
N CYS A 191 6.08 21.42 7.67
CA CYS A 191 5.25 22.56 8.10
C CYS A 191 3.74 22.28 7.98
N PHE A 192 3.30 21.08 8.37
CA PHE A 192 1.90 20.68 8.42
C PHE A 192 1.61 19.85 9.68
N TYR A 193 0.34 19.58 9.93
CA TYR A 193 -0.14 18.94 11.15
C TYR A 193 -0.75 17.57 10.85
N LEU A 194 -0.40 16.59 11.67
CA LEU A 194 -0.88 15.22 11.60
C LEU A 194 -2.19 15.10 12.37
N SER A 195 -3.28 14.80 11.65
CA SER A 195 -4.64 14.77 12.22
C SER A 195 -4.99 13.51 12.99
N PHE A 196 -4.25 12.41 12.78
CA PHE A 196 -4.57 11.11 13.37
C PHE A 196 -3.44 10.59 14.26
N TYR A 197 -3.79 9.75 15.24
CA TYR A 197 -2.80 9.04 16.05
C TYR A 197 -1.85 8.20 15.18
N ARG A 198 -2.41 7.54 14.17
CA ARG A 198 -1.64 6.74 13.21
C ARG A 198 -2.31 6.76 11.83
N GLU A 199 -1.53 7.07 10.80
CA GLU A 199 -1.97 7.10 9.39
C GLU A 199 -0.89 6.47 8.51
N PHE A 200 -1.29 5.86 7.39
CA PHE A 200 -0.39 5.24 6.43
C PHE A 200 -0.48 5.92 5.06
N GLY A 201 0.68 6.11 4.44
CA GLY A 201 0.83 6.82 3.18
C GLY A 201 0.65 5.88 2.00
N PHE A 202 -0.01 6.39 0.97
CA PHE A 202 -0.26 5.62 -0.25
C PHE A 202 0.78 5.97 -1.30
N LEU A 203 1.38 4.93 -1.90
CA LEU A 203 2.35 5.08 -2.97
C LEU A 203 1.63 5.26 -4.31
N ALA A 204 1.92 6.36 -5.00
CA ALA A 204 1.53 6.58 -6.39
C ALA A 204 2.59 7.44 -7.07
N ASP A 205 2.89 7.17 -8.34
CA ASP A 205 3.86 7.97 -9.12
C ASP A 205 5.18 8.29 -8.36
N ASN A 206 5.80 7.25 -7.77
CA ASN A 206 7.03 7.33 -6.96
C ASN A 206 6.99 8.29 -5.76
N ALA A 207 5.80 8.74 -5.34
CA ALA A 207 5.60 9.59 -4.18
C ALA A 207 4.62 8.94 -3.19
N LEU A 208 4.80 9.29 -1.92
CA LEU A 208 3.92 8.87 -0.83
C LEU A 208 2.97 10.01 -0.48
N TYR A 209 1.69 9.70 -0.29
CA TYR A 209 0.66 10.71 -0.04
C TYR A 209 -0.09 10.49 1.27
N TRP A 210 -0.36 11.58 2.01
CA TRP A 210 -1.11 11.58 3.26
C TRP A 210 -2.10 12.74 3.35
N MET A 211 -3.18 12.52 4.10
CA MET A 211 -4.08 13.58 4.53
C MET A 211 -3.57 14.25 5.81
N VAL A 212 -3.38 15.56 5.74
CA VAL A 212 -2.83 16.40 6.82
C VAL A 212 -3.69 17.65 7.03
N LEU A 213 -3.37 18.46 8.02
CA LEU A 213 -3.96 19.79 8.22
C LEU A 213 -2.88 20.86 7.98
N LYS A 214 -3.27 21.98 7.35
CA LYS A 214 -2.37 23.14 7.19
C LYS A 214 -2.16 23.91 8.49
N THR A 215 -3.18 23.96 9.34
CA THR A 215 -3.13 24.59 10.66
C THR A 215 -3.85 23.72 11.69
N PRO A 216 -3.51 23.82 12.99
CA PRO A 216 -4.13 23.00 14.03
C PRO A 216 -5.65 23.22 14.15
N GLN A 217 -6.11 24.44 13.86
CA GLN A 217 -7.51 24.82 13.99
C GLN A 217 -8.32 24.58 12.71
N SER A 218 -7.68 24.16 11.61
CA SER A 218 -8.39 23.93 10.35
C SER A 218 -9.24 22.66 10.44
N GLY A 219 -10.52 22.78 10.11
CA GLY A 219 -11.38 21.62 9.86
C GLY A 219 -11.14 20.97 8.49
N ASN A 220 -10.43 21.66 7.59
CA ASN A 220 -10.24 21.21 6.21
C ASN A 220 -8.93 20.45 6.06
N LYS A 221 -9.03 19.19 5.63
CA LYS A 221 -7.85 18.38 5.31
C LYS A 221 -7.19 18.88 4.02
N SER A 222 -5.88 18.74 3.96
CA SER A 222 -5.03 18.99 2.80
C SER A 222 -4.27 17.73 2.44
N LEU A 223 -3.87 17.61 1.18
CA LEU A 223 -3.07 16.50 0.69
C LEU A 223 -1.60 16.93 0.60
N VAL A 224 -0.71 16.11 1.17
CA VAL A 224 0.73 16.27 0.99
C VAL A 224 1.30 15.03 0.31
N GLY A 225 2.14 15.25 -0.69
CA GLY A 225 2.98 14.25 -1.31
C GLY A 225 4.43 14.39 -0.84
N PHE A 226 5.12 13.27 -0.68
CA PHE A 226 6.57 13.20 -0.47
C PHE A 226 7.19 12.45 -1.62
N ASP A 227 8.02 13.13 -2.40
CA ASP A 227 8.75 12.52 -3.50
C ASP A 227 9.88 11.63 -2.95
N LEU A 228 9.89 10.34 -3.30
CA LEU A 228 10.88 9.41 -2.76
C LEU A 228 12.30 9.65 -3.31
N GLY A 229 12.41 10.27 -4.48
CA GLY A 229 13.67 10.55 -5.15
C GLY A 229 14.32 11.83 -4.64
N THR A 230 13.59 12.95 -4.66
CA THR A 230 14.10 14.24 -4.17
C THR A 230 14.02 14.38 -2.66
N GLU A 231 13.21 13.56 -2.00
CA GLU A 231 12.93 13.61 -0.56
C GLU A 231 12.33 14.95 -0.11
N GLU A 232 11.46 15.52 -0.94
CA GLU A 232 10.78 16.78 -0.68
C GLU A 232 9.27 16.62 -0.52
N PHE A 233 8.70 17.39 0.41
CA PHE A 233 7.26 17.50 0.59
C PHE A 233 6.67 18.56 -0.32
N ARG A 234 5.54 18.24 -0.95
CA ARG A 234 4.74 19.20 -1.72
C ARG A 234 3.26 19.06 -1.39
N PHE A 235 2.57 20.19 -1.25
CA PHE A 235 1.12 20.17 -1.20
C PHE A 235 0.57 19.83 -2.58
N VAL A 236 -0.53 19.08 -2.59
CA VAL A 236 -1.27 18.74 -3.79
C VAL A 236 -2.66 19.31 -3.66
N GLU A 237 -3.11 19.99 -4.70
CA GLU A 237 -4.46 20.54 -4.75
C GLU A 237 -5.47 19.40 -4.82
N LEU A 238 -6.56 19.52 -4.06
CA LEU A 238 -7.69 18.59 -4.11
C LEU A 238 -8.69 19.06 -5.17
N PRO A 239 -9.56 18.20 -5.72
CA PRO A 239 -10.60 18.62 -6.65
C PRO A 239 -11.52 19.69 -6.01
N ASP A 240 -11.89 20.74 -6.75
CA ASP A 240 -12.70 21.87 -6.23
C ASP A 240 -14.03 21.44 -5.61
N SER A 241 -14.67 20.43 -6.20
CA SER A 241 -15.92 19.85 -5.68
C SER A 241 -15.77 19.26 -4.28
N CYS A 242 -14.54 18.96 -3.87
CA CYS A 242 -14.17 18.46 -2.55
C CYS A 242 -13.80 19.59 -1.58
N LEU A 243 -14.03 20.87 -1.86
CA LEU A 243 -13.70 21.94 -0.90
C LEU A 243 -14.93 22.50 -0.17
N ASN A 244 -16.14 22.26 -0.69
CA ASN A 244 -17.36 22.99 -0.29
C ASN A 244 -18.49 22.13 0.32
N LYS A 245 -18.32 20.81 0.44
CA LYS A 245 -19.32 19.91 1.05
C LYS A 245 -18.89 19.46 2.45
N ARG A 246 -19.78 18.90 3.29
CA ARG A 246 -19.37 18.06 4.43
C ARG A 246 -19.21 16.62 3.91
N PHE A 247 -17.99 16.14 3.77
CA PHE A 247 -17.71 14.82 3.19
C PHE A 247 -16.70 14.04 4.02
N CYS A 248 -16.82 12.72 4.00
CA CYS A 248 -15.74 11.82 4.42
C CYS A 248 -14.77 11.67 3.24
N MET A 249 -13.46 11.82 3.51
CA MET A 249 -12.39 11.57 2.54
C MET A 249 -11.55 10.39 2.99
N ASN A 250 -11.35 9.46 2.07
CA ASN A 250 -10.36 8.41 2.16
C ASN A 250 -9.48 8.39 0.91
N MET A 251 -8.31 7.79 1.03
CA MET A 251 -7.38 7.62 -0.08
C MET A 251 -6.98 6.16 -0.23
N LYS A 252 -6.58 5.78 -1.45
CA LYS A 252 -5.97 4.49 -1.75
C LYS A 252 -5.08 4.63 -2.98
N ALA A 253 -4.12 3.73 -3.16
CA ALA A 253 -3.41 3.57 -4.42
C ALA A 253 -4.09 2.49 -5.26
N MET A 254 -4.30 2.75 -6.56
CA MET A 254 -4.85 1.78 -7.51
C MET A 254 -4.14 1.90 -8.85
N GLY A 255 -3.52 0.81 -9.32
CA GLY A 255 -2.88 0.77 -10.63
C GLY A 255 -1.76 1.81 -10.81
N GLY A 256 -1.03 2.14 -9.76
CA GLY A 256 0.01 3.17 -9.76
C GLY A 256 -0.49 4.61 -9.59
N TYR A 257 -1.81 4.82 -9.59
CA TYR A 257 -2.42 6.13 -9.41
C TYR A 257 -2.94 6.33 -7.99
N LEU A 258 -2.99 7.60 -7.57
CA LEU A 258 -3.63 7.98 -6.33
C LEU A 258 -5.14 8.09 -6.55
N CYS A 259 -5.91 7.44 -5.69
CA CYS A 259 -7.36 7.55 -5.66
C CYS A 259 -7.83 8.33 -4.44
N LEU A 260 -8.76 9.25 -4.67
CA LEU A 260 -9.50 9.95 -3.63
C LEU A 260 -10.94 9.45 -3.64
N ILE A 261 -11.38 8.89 -2.52
CA ILE A 261 -12.76 8.46 -2.30
C ILE A 261 -13.43 9.53 -1.45
N THR A 262 -14.45 10.18 -2.01
CA THR A 262 -15.24 11.17 -1.29
C THR A 262 -16.66 10.68 -1.12
N THR A 263 -17.18 10.85 0.08
CA THR A 263 -18.51 10.40 0.41
C THR A 263 -19.29 11.51 1.10
N TYR A 264 -20.47 11.83 0.58
CA TYR A 264 -21.28 12.96 1.02
C TYR A 264 -22.76 12.74 0.76
N THR A 265 -23.61 13.53 1.41
CA THR A 265 -25.06 13.51 1.18
C THR A 265 -25.47 14.65 0.26
N GLU A 266 -26.32 14.37 -0.72
CA GLU A 266 -26.87 15.33 -1.69
C GLU A 266 -28.36 15.05 -1.89
N PHE A 267 -29.23 16.00 -1.55
CA PHE A 267 -30.70 15.86 -1.66
C PHE A 267 -31.27 14.55 -1.08
N ASN A 268 -30.77 14.14 0.10
CA ASN A 268 -31.09 12.88 0.80
C ASN A 268 -30.54 11.59 0.17
N ASP A 269 -29.76 11.68 -0.92
CA ASP A 269 -29.00 10.56 -1.46
C ASP A 269 -27.58 10.55 -0.88
N ASP A 270 -27.07 9.36 -0.60
CA ASP A 270 -25.66 9.17 -0.28
C ASP A 270 -24.87 9.01 -1.59
N VAL A 271 -23.86 9.84 -1.77
CA VAL A 271 -23.02 9.88 -2.98
C VAL A 271 -21.60 9.44 -2.64
N VAL A 272 -21.07 8.52 -3.44
CA VAL A 272 -19.66 8.12 -3.42
C VAL A 272 -19.04 8.48 -4.75
N ASP A 273 -18.13 9.46 -4.71
CA ASP A 273 -17.31 9.85 -5.85
C ASP A 273 -15.90 9.29 -5.68
N ILE A 274 -15.36 8.69 -6.74
CA ILE A 274 -13.99 8.20 -6.78
C ILE A 274 -13.25 8.97 -7.85
N TRP A 275 -12.19 9.64 -7.43
CA TRP A 275 -11.29 10.40 -8.28
C TRP A 275 -9.97 9.67 -8.42
N ILE A 276 -9.34 9.83 -9.58
CA ILE A 276 -8.00 9.34 -9.86
C ILE A 276 -7.10 10.51 -10.24
N MET A 277 -5.93 10.58 -9.64
CA MET A 277 -4.92 11.58 -9.97
C MET A 277 -4.03 11.01 -11.08
N LYS A 278 -4.14 11.59 -12.27
CA LYS A 278 -3.16 11.42 -13.35
C LYS A 278 -2.31 12.69 -13.41
N GLU A 279 -2.34 13.42 -14.52
CA GLU A 279 -1.83 14.80 -14.61
C GLU A 279 -2.71 15.77 -13.81
N SER A 280 -4.01 15.49 -13.73
CA SER A 280 -5.00 16.19 -12.94
C SER A 280 -6.01 15.20 -12.35
N TRP A 281 -6.88 15.70 -11.47
CA TRP A 281 -7.95 14.89 -10.89
C TRP A 281 -9.06 14.63 -11.89
N ILE A 282 -9.32 13.35 -12.15
CA ILE A 282 -10.42 12.90 -13.02
C ILE A 282 -11.40 12.12 -12.16
N LYS A 283 -12.69 12.49 -12.22
CA LYS A 283 -13.75 11.69 -11.59
C LYS A 283 -13.93 10.41 -12.40
N LEU A 284 -13.59 9.28 -11.81
CA LEU A 284 -13.71 7.97 -12.44
C LEU A 284 -15.13 7.43 -12.31
N ILE A 285 -15.69 7.50 -11.09
CA ILE A 285 -16.98 6.90 -10.74
C ILE A 285 -17.76 7.87 -9.84
N SER A 286 -19.08 7.87 -10.00
CA SER A 286 -20.03 8.50 -9.11
C SER A 286 -21.19 7.53 -8.88
N TRP A 287 -21.38 7.10 -7.64
CA TRP A 287 -22.51 6.27 -7.22
C TRP A 287 -23.44 7.06 -6.33
N LYS A 288 -24.74 6.98 -6.63
CA LYS A 288 -25.79 7.52 -5.77
C LYS A 288 -26.59 6.36 -5.20
N LYS A 289 -26.81 6.37 -3.89
CA LYS A 289 -27.68 5.44 -3.20
C LYS A 289 -28.86 6.21 -2.63
N SER A 290 -30.05 5.92 -3.16
CA SER A 290 -31.30 6.43 -2.61
C SER A 290 -31.70 5.63 -1.37
N GLU A 291 -32.25 6.34 -0.38
CA GLU A 291 -32.67 5.85 0.94
C GLU A 291 -31.52 5.41 1.87
N SER A 292 -31.07 6.37 2.69
CA SER A 292 -30.03 6.20 3.72
C SER A 292 -30.55 5.38 4.90
N ILE A 293 -30.36 4.05 4.87
CA ILE A 293 -30.80 3.21 6.01
C ILE A 293 -29.73 3.03 7.09
N LEU A 294 -28.43 3.22 6.86
CA LEU A 294 -27.38 3.15 7.90
C LEU A 294 -25.99 3.44 7.29
N GLY A 295 -25.43 4.63 7.56
CA GLY A 295 -24.03 4.97 7.28
C GLY A 295 -23.53 4.77 5.84
N PHE A 296 -22.32 5.24 5.56
CA PHE A 296 -21.70 5.03 4.25
C PHE A 296 -21.02 3.65 4.18
N PRO A 297 -21.33 2.80 3.19
CA PRO A 297 -20.53 1.59 3.00
C PRO A 297 -19.11 2.00 2.62
N ILE A 298 -18.11 1.44 3.30
CA ILE A 298 -16.70 1.64 2.95
C ILE A 298 -16.48 1.06 1.55
N VAL A 299 -16.16 1.91 0.58
CA VAL A 299 -15.83 1.52 -0.80
C VAL A 299 -14.36 1.77 -1.04
N ILE A 300 -13.61 0.72 -1.38
CA ILE A 300 -12.17 0.79 -1.61
C ILE A 300 -11.86 0.28 -3.02
N PRO A 301 -11.40 1.15 -3.95
CA PRO A 301 -10.86 0.72 -5.24
C PRO A 301 -9.54 -0.03 -5.02
N LEU A 302 -9.38 -1.18 -5.67
CA LEU A 302 -8.22 -2.05 -5.47
C LEU A 302 -7.33 -2.15 -6.70
N ALA A 303 -7.93 -2.44 -7.86
CA ALA A 303 -7.18 -2.71 -9.09
C ALA A 303 -8.06 -2.60 -10.33
N PHE A 304 -7.43 -2.38 -11.49
CA PHE A 304 -8.08 -2.49 -12.79
C PHE A 304 -8.03 -3.92 -13.33
N SER A 305 -9.05 -4.33 -14.08
CA SER A 305 -9.01 -5.56 -14.90
C SER A 305 -7.81 -5.52 -15.85
N LYS A 306 -7.41 -6.68 -16.39
CA LYS A 306 -6.31 -6.76 -17.37
C LYS A 306 -6.59 -5.91 -18.62
N SER A 307 -7.84 -5.79 -19.02
CA SER A 307 -8.31 -4.94 -20.12
C SER A 307 -8.44 -3.45 -19.75
N GLY A 308 -8.40 -3.10 -18.46
CA GLY A 308 -8.55 -1.72 -17.98
C GLY A 308 -9.98 -1.17 -17.99
N ASP A 309 -10.96 -1.97 -18.41
CA ASP A 309 -12.38 -1.63 -18.57
C ASP A 309 -13.20 -1.84 -17.29
N LYS A 310 -12.68 -2.57 -16.31
CA LYS A 310 -13.34 -2.82 -15.03
C LYS A 310 -12.45 -2.43 -13.85
N VAL A 311 -13.08 -2.07 -12.74
CA VAL A 311 -12.42 -1.80 -11.45
C VAL A 311 -12.90 -2.78 -10.40
N LEU A 312 -11.97 -3.41 -9.69
CA LEU A 312 -12.25 -4.27 -8.56
C LEU A 312 -12.39 -3.43 -7.29
N PHE A 313 -13.51 -3.61 -6.59
CA PHE A 313 -13.81 -2.95 -5.34
C PHE A 313 -13.88 -3.93 -4.18
N SER A 314 -13.39 -3.51 -3.02
CA SER A 314 -13.84 -4.05 -1.73
C SER A 314 -14.95 -3.15 -1.18
N ILE A 315 -16.06 -3.77 -0.79
CA ILE A 315 -17.21 -3.08 -0.22
C ILE A 315 -17.43 -3.59 1.21
N ALA A 316 -17.54 -2.65 2.15
CA ALA A 316 -17.83 -2.90 3.56
C ALA A 316 -16.89 -3.93 4.24
N LEU A 317 -15.66 -4.10 3.72
CA LEU A 317 -14.60 -4.95 4.28
C LEU A 317 -14.91 -6.46 4.33
N HIS A 318 -15.86 -6.95 3.54
CA HIS A 318 -16.22 -8.37 3.52
C HIS A 318 -16.60 -8.94 2.14
N LYS A 319 -16.78 -8.10 1.11
CA LYS A 319 -17.14 -8.55 -0.24
C LYS A 319 -16.37 -7.82 -1.33
N PHE A 320 -16.26 -8.48 -2.48
CA PHE A 320 -15.62 -7.95 -3.67
C PHE A 320 -16.60 -7.85 -4.83
N VAL A 321 -16.48 -6.80 -5.64
CA VAL A 321 -17.26 -6.62 -6.87
C VAL A 321 -16.40 -6.06 -7.99
N TRP A 322 -16.67 -6.49 -9.21
CA TRP A 322 -16.22 -5.82 -10.43
C TRP A 322 -17.23 -4.74 -10.81
N TYR A 323 -16.73 -3.55 -11.12
CA TYR A 323 -17.51 -2.49 -11.73
C TYR A 323 -17.01 -2.24 -13.15
N ASP A 324 -17.90 -2.39 -14.12
CA ASP A 324 -17.60 -2.13 -15.53
C ASP A 324 -17.75 -0.63 -15.84
N LEU A 325 -16.67 0.01 -16.28
CA LEU A 325 -16.61 1.46 -16.49
C LEU A 325 -17.48 1.93 -17.65
N GLY A 326 -17.69 1.08 -18.67
CA GLY A 326 -18.48 1.42 -19.85
C GLY A 326 -19.97 1.24 -19.62
N SER A 327 -20.36 0.03 -19.23
CA SER A 327 -21.76 -0.33 -19.00
C SER A 327 -22.31 0.12 -17.64
N LYS A 328 -21.43 0.54 -16.72
CA LYS A 328 -21.75 0.94 -15.34
C LYS A 328 -22.40 -0.16 -14.50
N ARG A 329 -22.16 -1.43 -14.87
CA ARG A 329 -22.72 -2.61 -14.18
C ARG A 329 -21.80 -3.10 -13.07
N VAL A 330 -22.41 -3.69 -12.04
CA VAL A 330 -21.72 -4.32 -10.92
C VAL A 330 -21.86 -5.84 -11.03
N GLU A 331 -20.75 -6.55 -10.95
CA GLU A 331 -20.68 -8.02 -10.95
C GLU A 331 -20.09 -8.50 -9.62
N ASN A 332 -20.78 -9.38 -8.91
CA ASN A 332 -20.28 -9.91 -7.63
C ASN A 332 -19.12 -10.89 -7.85
N VAL A 333 -18.09 -10.81 -6.99
CA VAL A 333 -16.94 -11.71 -7.01
C VAL A 333 -17.03 -12.66 -5.82
N GLY A 334 -17.36 -13.93 -6.09
CA GLY A 334 -17.48 -14.98 -5.08
C GLY A 334 -16.15 -15.65 -4.76
N ILE A 335 -15.48 -15.22 -3.68
CA ILE A 335 -14.26 -15.86 -3.16
C ILE A 335 -14.64 -16.79 -1.99
N ARG A 336 -14.26 -18.07 -2.09
CA ARG A 336 -14.46 -19.05 -1.02
C ARG A 336 -13.41 -18.90 0.07
N GLY A 337 -13.85 -19.01 1.33
CA GLY A 337 -12.96 -18.97 2.51
C GLY A 337 -12.55 -17.56 2.93
N LEU A 338 -13.29 -16.52 2.55
CA LEU A 338 -13.05 -15.17 3.03
C LEU A 338 -13.21 -15.11 4.57
N PRO A 339 -12.33 -14.39 5.28
CA PRO A 339 -12.54 -14.07 6.68
C PRO A 339 -13.75 -13.15 6.85
N SER A 340 -14.30 -13.09 8.06
CA SER A 340 -15.51 -12.32 8.39
C SER A 340 -15.37 -10.80 8.18
N SER A 341 -14.15 -10.27 8.35
CA SER A 341 -13.81 -8.87 8.10
C SER A 341 -12.32 -8.76 7.81
N PHE A 342 -11.93 -7.92 6.85
CA PHE A 342 -10.52 -7.79 6.50
C PHE A 342 -10.18 -6.43 5.87
N ASP A 343 -8.94 -6.00 6.11
CA ASP A 343 -8.29 -5.02 5.24
C ASP A 343 -7.70 -5.74 4.03
N VAL A 344 -7.57 -5.03 2.92
CA VAL A 344 -7.04 -5.59 1.68
C VAL A 344 -6.04 -4.65 1.01
N ASP A 345 -4.95 -5.25 0.55
CA ASP A 345 -3.92 -4.59 -0.24
C ASP A 345 -3.56 -5.45 -1.46
N LEU A 346 -3.28 -4.79 -2.58
CA LEU A 346 -2.74 -5.44 -3.76
C LEU A 346 -1.25 -5.70 -3.57
N TYR A 347 -0.81 -6.90 -3.89
CA TYR A 347 0.55 -7.37 -3.74
C TYR A 347 1.03 -8.02 -5.03
N VAL A 348 2.24 -7.67 -5.46
CA VAL A 348 2.91 -8.34 -6.58
C VAL A 348 3.80 -9.43 -5.98
N GLU A 349 3.54 -10.68 -6.29
CA GLU A 349 4.41 -11.77 -5.87
C GLU A 349 5.81 -11.55 -6.46
N SER A 350 6.85 -11.75 -5.64
CA SER A 350 8.21 -11.50 -6.10
C SER A 350 9.26 -12.40 -5.43
N LEU A 351 10.42 -12.48 -6.07
CA LEU A 351 11.63 -13.11 -5.53
C LEU A 351 12.52 -12.12 -4.78
N VAL A 352 12.08 -10.87 -4.58
CA VAL A 352 12.89 -9.80 -4.00
C VAL A 352 13.41 -10.20 -2.61
N PRO A 353 14.75 -10.16 -2.39
CA PRO A 353 15.33 -10.43 -1.09
C PRO A 353 15.11 -9.26 -0.11
N LEU A 354 15.13 -9.56 1.19
CA LEU A 354 15.01 -8.55 2.25
C LEU A 354 16.36 -7.98 2.68
N THR A 355 17.44 -8.71 2.45
CA THR A 355 18.82 -8.27 2.70
C THR A 355 19.50 -7.88 1.39
N VAL A 356 20.34 -6.84 1.45
CA VAL A 356 21.27 -6.54 0.35
C VAL A 356 22.21 -7.74 0.23
N MET A 357 22.26 -8.37 -0.94
CA MET A 357 23.32 -9.32 -1.25
C MET A 357 24.62 -8.51 -1.31
N LEU A 358 25.48 -8.70 -0.31
CA LEU A 358 26.82 -8.10 -0.25
C LEU A 358 27.75 -8.78 -1.25
#